data_AF-A0A087LWG3-F1
#
_entry.id   AF-A0A087LWG3-F1
#
_cell.length_a   1.000
_cell.length_b   1.000
_cell.length_c   1.000
_cell.angle_alpha   90.00
_cell.angle_beta   90.00
_cell.angle_gamma   90.00
#
_symmetry.space_group_name_H-M   'P 1'
#
loop_
_entity.id
_entity.type
_entity.pdbx_description
1 polymer ?
#
loop_
_entity_poly.entity_id
_entity_poly.type
_entity_poly.pdbx_seq_one_letter_code
_entity_poly.pdbx_strand_id
1 'polypeptide(L)'
;MRLCAAAILALMLAAPAVGNDTTAQLGTGGLVFVTNEQIRMASEDLYISPTEVRVTYEFENTSDEDQRILVAFPMPDIQGSGDFMVDVPIQNANYGTAEPIDDPDNLFGFATTFNGAPVDAELHQYVFNNNIDYTKLLRNLGVPLEPFGDATSDALAKLDADDVQNLTRLGLVFSYEYDAGNGAEFDIVPLWTLRSTYSWEATFEPGISNVVHTYRPSVGGTVATTFVPKEGDEYSEARYAEYVKKYCVEDNLLATLRKQGVTQDGWTNYPYYENWISYIWSTGNNWSGSIGKFTLTVDKGSTDNLVSFCGEDVKKIGPTTFQMTATDWWPPYDRELEILLLNKVEAE
;
A
#
# COMPACT_ATOMS: atom_id res chain seq x y z
N MET A 1 -3.11 33.32 50.49
CA MET A 1 -2.31 32.62 49.47
C MET A 1 -2.95 31.26 49.26
N ARG A 2 -3.92 31.07 48.34
CA ARG A 2 -3.78 30.95 46.87
C ARG A 2 -2.54 30.15 46.47
N LEU A 3 -2.75 28.90 46.04
CA LEU A 3 -2.04 28.26 44.93
C LEU A 3 -2.90 27.07 44.46
N CYS A 4 -3.51 27.25 43.29
CA CYS A 4 -4.30 26.25 42.59
C CYS A 4 -3.38 25.18 41.99
N ALA A 5 -3.77 23.92 42.09
CA ALA A 5 -3.17 22.84 41.32
C ALA A 5 -3.66 22.94 39.86
N ALA A 6 -2.72 23.05 38.91
CA ALA A 6 -2.99 22.89 37.48
C ALA A 6 -2.32 21.60 37.02
N ALA A 7 -3.13 20.58 36.74
CA ALA A 7 -2.71 19.38 36.05
C ALA A 7 -2.55 19.71 34.56
N ILE A 8 -1.33 19.57 34.04
CA ILE A 8 -1.07 19.66 32.60
C ILE A 8 -1.28 18.26 32.03
N LEU A 9 -2.40 18.09 31.32
CA LEU A 9 -2.68 16.91 30.52
C LEU A 9 -1.90 17.04 29.20
N ALA A 10 -0.84 16.26 29.04
CA ALA A 10 -0.13 16.15 27.78
C ALA A 10 -0.97 15.31 26.80
N LEU A 11 -1.68 15.96 25.87
CA LEU A 11 -2.26 15.27 24.73
C LEU A 11 -1.11 14.82 23.81
N MET A 12 -0.88 13.51 23.75
CA MET A 12 -0.13 12.90 22.65
C MET A 12 -1.02 12.95 21.40
N LEU A 13 -0.74 13.89 20.49
CA LEU A 13 -1.28 13.85 19.15
C LEU A 13 -0.57 12.71 18.40
N ALA A 14 -1.27 11.60 18.19
CA ALA A 14 -0.84 10.61 17.22
C ALA A 14 -0.87 11.25 15.83
N ALA A 15 0.26 11.27 15.13
CA ALA A 15 0.31 11.72 13.75
C ALA A 15 -0.33 10.63 12.87
N PRO A 16 -1.31 10.95 12.00
CA PRO A 16 -1.89 10.00 11.08
C PRO A 16 -0.87 9.63 9.98
N ALA A 17 -0.91 8.37 9.55
CA ALA A 17 -0.28 7.93 8.31
C ALA A 17 -1.07 8.50 7.12
N VAL A 18 -0.38 8.86 6.03
CA VAL A 18 -0.97 9.67 4.93
C VAL A 18 -0.81 8.94 3.58
N GLY A 19 -1.90 8.82 2.79
CA GLY A 19 -1.95 8.01 1.56
C GLY A 19 -3.18 8.28 0.65
N ASN A 20 -3.04 9.16 -0.36
CA ASN A 20 -3.85 9.49 -1.57
C ASN A 20 -3.46 10.92 -2.02
N ASP A 21 -3.78 11.33 -3.24
CA ASP A 21 -3.48 12.68 -3.75
C ASP A 21 -3.91 13.73 -2.72
N THR A 22 -3.08 14.74 -2.48
CA THR A 22 -3.36 15.83 -1.56
C THR A 22 -2.47 17.03 -1.89
N THR A 23 -2.82 18.23 -1.42
CA THR A 23 -1.91 19.37 -1.54
C THR A 23 -0.77 19.25 -0.54
N ALA A 24 0.43 19.72 -0.87
CA ALA A 24 1.57 19.65 0.03
C ALA A 24 2.33 20.98 0.10
N GLN A 25 3.17 21.10 1.14
CA GLN A 25 4.17 22.14 1.29
C GLN A 25 5.50 21.49 1.68
N LEU A 26 6.61 22.03 1.20
CA LEU A 26 7.94 21.61 1.64
C LEU A 26 8.27 22.25 3.00
N GLY A 27 8.38 21.42 4.05
CA GLY A 27 8.82 21.83 5.38
C GLY A 27 10.25 21.40 5.69
N THR A 28 10.78 21.80 6.86
CA THR A 28 12.14 21.44 7.33
C THR A 28 12.38 19.93 7.53
N GLY A 29 11.33 19.09 7.44
CA GLY A 29 11.38 17.64 7.59
C GLY A 29 10.82 16.84 6.40
N GLY A 30 10.57 17.48 5.25
CA GLY A 30 10.02 16.83 4.06
C GLY A 30 8.66 17.38 3.62
N LEU A 31 7.97 16.64 2.74
CA LEU A 31 6.62 16.97 2.28
C LEU A 31 5.63 16.94 3.46
N VAL A 32 4.90 18.03 3.63
CA VAL A 32 3.81 18.17 4.60
C VAL A 32 2.53 18.32 3.81
N PHE A 33 1.58 17.43 4.02
CA PHE A 33 0.27 17.51 3.38
C PHE A 33 -0.56 18.63 4.01
N VAL A 34 -1.14 19.47 3.17
CA VAL A 34 -1.95 20.64 3.52
C VAL A 34 -3.31 20.52 2.85
N THR A 35 -4.29 21.28 3.31
CA THR A 35 -5.63 21.35 2.72
C THR A 35 -5.75 22.61 1.86
N ASN A 36 -6.33 22.50 0.67
CA ASN A 36 -6.72 23.65 -0.15
C ASN A 36 -8.26 23.73 -0.21
N GLU A 37 -8.83 24.78 0.37
CA GLU A 37 -10.28 24.95 0.45
C GLU A 37 -10.94 25.24 -0.91
N GLN A 38 -10.19 25.72 -1.89
CA GLN A 38 -10.67 26.11 -3.22
C GLN A 38 -10.63 24.98 -4.24
N ILE A 39 -9.83 23.94 -3.99
CA ILE A 39 -9.73 22.75 -4.84
C ILE A 39 -10.54 21.61 -4.22
N ARG A 40 -11.61 21.22 -4.88
CA ARG A 40 -12.45 20.07 -4.49
C ARG A 40 -12.19 18.88 -5.40
N MET A 41 -12.19 17.67 -4.84
CA MET A 41 -12.27 16.44 -5.63
C MET A 41 -13.70 16.23 -6.13
N ALA A 42 -13.94 16.52 -7.42
CA ALA A 42 -15.24 16.35 -8.05
C ALA A 42 -15.53 14.88 -8.37
N SER A 43 -14.55 14.14 -8.86
CA SER A 43 -14.67 12.70 -9.06
C SER A 43 -13.35 11.95 -8.88
N GLU A 44 -13.45 10.68 -8.51
CA GLU A 44 -12.38 9.70 -8.49
C GLU A 44 -12.88 8.41 -9.18
N ASP A 45 -12.15 7.95 -10.19
CA ASP A 45 -12.33 6.66 -10.85
C ASP A 45 -11.07 5.80 -10.64
N LEU A 46 -11.18 4.87 -9.70
CA LEU A 46 -10.12 3.98 -9.24
C LEU A 46 -10.28 2.60 -9.87
N TYR A 47 -9.30 2.20 -10.67
CA TYR A 47 -9.16 0.86 -11.24
C TYR A 47 -7.98 0.14 -10.57
N ILE A 48 -8.21 -1.09 -10.08
CA ILE A 48 -7.19 -1.92 -9.46
C ILE A 48 -7.22 -3.33 -10.06
N SER A 49 -6.06 -3.82 -10.49
CA SER A 49 -5.82 -5.20 -10.91
C SER A 49 -4.48 -5.69 -10.37
N PRO A 50 -4.12 -6.98 -10.50
CA PRO A 50 -2.80 -7.47 -10.12
C PRO A 50 -1.63 -6.80 -10.86
N THR A 51 -1.88 -6.15 -12.00
CA THR A 51 -0.82 -5.62 -12.88
C THR A 51 -0.88 -4.10 -13.06
N GLU A 52 -1.99 -3.45 -12.69
CA GLU A 52 -2.19 -2.01 -12.87
C GLU A 52 -3.10 -1.46 -11.77
N VAL A 53 -2.65 -0.37 -11.15
CA VAL A 53 -3.52 0.61 -10.52
C VAL A 53 -3.57 1.84 -11.42
N ARG A 54 -4.78 2.26 -11.77
CA ARG A 54 -5.04 3.51 -12.49
C ARG A 54 -6.07 4.31 -11.73
N VAL A 55 -5.76 5.58 -11.46
CA VAL A 55 -6.67 6.50 -10.78
C VAL A 55 -6.85 7.73 -11.63
N THR A 56 -8.10 8.08 -11.91
CA THR A 56 -8.46 9.31 -12.62
C THR A 56 -9.21 10.22 -11.68
N TYR A 57 -8.66 11.40 -11.44
CA TYR A 57 -9.31 12.44 -10.65
C TYR A 57 -9.82 13.56 -11.55
N GLU A 58 -10.98 14.10 -11.19
CA GLU A 58 -11.40 15.42 -11.62
C GLU A 58 -11.37 16.34 -10.40
N PHE A 59 -10.55 17.38 -10.48
CA PHE A 59 -10.46 18.41 -9.46
C PHE A 59 -11.15 19.68 -9.96
N GLU A 60 -12.02 20.25 -9.13
CA GLU A 60 -12.70 21.52 -9.40
C GLU A 60 -12.01 22.63 -8.63
N ASN A 61 -11.44 23.60 -9.35
CA ASN A 61 -11.14 24.91 -8.79
C ASN A 61 -12.44 25.72 -8.72
N THR A 62 -12.90 25.96 -7.50
CA THR A 62 -14.17 26.65 -7.20
C THR A 62 -14.03 28.17 -7.12
N SER A 63 -12.81 28.70 -7.26
CA SER A 63 -12.53 30.14 -7.31
C SER A 63 -12.52 30.68 -8.75
N ASP A 64 -12.47 32.00 -8.89
CA ASP A 64 -12.31 32.71 -10.16
C ASP A 64 -10.85 33.06 -10.50
N GLU A 65 -9.89 32.57 -9.69
CA GLU A 65 -8.46 32.80 -9.84
C GLU A 65 -7.70 31.47 -10.00
N ASP A 66 -6.58 31.52 -10.70
CA ASP A 66 -5.67 30.37 -10.85
C ASP A 66 -5.11 29.94 -9.49
N GLN A 67 -5.19 28.65 -9.19
CA GLN A 67 -4.61 28.07 -7.98
C GLN A 67 -3.36 27.28 -8.33
N ARG A 68 -2.18 27.82 -7.98
CA ARG A 68 -0.91 27.11 -8.11
C ARG A 68 -0.64 26.31 -6.84
N ILE A 69 -0.59 24.98 -6.97
CA ILE A 69 -0.43 24.06 -5.85
C ILE A 69 0.68 23.04 -6.12
N LEU A 70 1.33 22.60 -5.05
CA LEU A 70 2.15 21.39 -5.05
C LEU A 70 1.22 20.21 -4.75
N VAL A 71 1.03 19.33 -5.73
CA VAL A 71 0.30 18.09 -5.56
C VAL A 71 1.28 17.02 -5.08
N ALA A 72 0.84 16.15 -4.19
CA ALA A 72 1.62 15.02 -3.72
C ALA A 72 0.79 13.73 -3.71
N PHE A 73 1.35 12.67 -4.29
CA PHE A 73 0.81 11.32 -4.33
C PHE A 73 1.70 10.37 -3.51
N PRO A 74 1.31 10.04 -2.27
CA PRO A 74 1.99 9.01 -1.47
C PRO A 74 1.74 7.61 -2.04
N MET A 75 2.80 6.82 -2.08
CA MET A 75 2.77 5.40 -2.44
C MET A 75 2.52 4.52 -1.21
N PRO A 76 2.06 3.27 -1.39
CA PRO A 76 1.98 2.31 -0.29
C PRO A 76 3.32 2.14 0.45
N ASP A 77 3.25 2.08 1.77
CA ASP A 77 4.39 1.81 2.64
C ASP A 77 4.99 0.41 2.33
N ILE A 78 6.32 0.32 2.25
CA ILE A 78 7.03 -0.97 2.14
C ILE A 78 7.73 -1.27 3.46
N GLN A 79 7.25 -2.28 4.18
CA GLN A 79 7.74 -2.65 5.50
C GLN A 79 8.67 -3.86 5.42
N GLY A 80 9.92 -3.71 5.88
CA GLY A 80 10.83 -4.85 6.08
C GLY A 80 10.33 -5.84 7.12
N SER A 81 10.54 -7.13 6.87
CA SER A 81 10.17 -8.22 7.77
C SER A 81 11.04 -9.46 7.52
N GLY A 82 11.13 -10.35 8.52
CA GLY A 82 11.77 -11.68 8.36
C GLY A 82 10.99 -12.61 7.43
N ASP A 83 9.67 -12.42 7.36
CA ASP A 83 8.78 -13.07 6.40
C ASP A 83 8.33 -12.01 5.38
N PHE A 84 9.24 -11.58 4.49
CA PHE A 84 8.94 -10.56 3.50
C PHE A 84 8.01 -11.14 2.42
N MET A 85 6.70 -11.03 2.64
CA MET A 85 5.65 -11.58 1.78
C MET A 85 5.04 -10.55 0.82
N VAL A 86 5.76 -9.47 0.52
CA VAL A 86 5.34 -8.44 -0.45
C VAL A 86 6.11 -8.62 -1.75
N ASP A 87 5.41 -8.46 -2.87
CA ASP A 87 6.01 -8.47 -4.20
C ASP A 87 6.12 -7.02 -4.71
N VAL A 88 7.32 -6.44 -4.64
CA VAL A 88 7.56 -5.09 -5.16
C VAL A 88 7.84 -5.19 -6.67
N PRO A 89 7.09 -4.50 -7.54
CA PRO A 89 7.14 -4.73 -8.99
C PRO A 89 8.52 -4.65 -9.65
N ILE A 90 9.42 -3.82 -9.12
CA ILE A 90 10.79 -3.71 -9.63
C ILE A 90 11.62 -4.99 -9.43
N GLN A 91 11.28 -5.81 -8.43
CA GLN A 91 12.00 -7.05 -8.11
C GLN A 91 11.52 -8.25 -8.92
N ASN A 92 10.26 -8.25 -9.37
CA ASN A 92 9.67 -9.35 -10.13
C ASN A 92 8.96 -8.84 -11.38
N ALA A 93 9.59 -9.02 -12.54
CA ALA A 93 8.90 -9.06 -13.83
C ALA A 93 8.06 -10.36 -14.01
N ASN A 94 7.89 -11.15 -12.95
CA ASN A 94 7.44 -12.54 -13.00
C ASN A 94 5.91 -12.73 -13.07
N TYR A 95 5.09 -11.69 -12.90
CA TYR A 95 3.74 -11.68 -13.49
C TYR A 95 3.89 -11.41 -14.98
N GLY A 96 4.20 -12.48 -15.72
CA GLY A 96 4.61 -12.45 -17.11
C GLY A 96 3.88 -11.41 -17.95
N THR A 97 4.66 -10.65 -18.72
CA THR A 97 4.32 -9.59 -19.72
C THR A 97 4.58 -8.14 -19.32
N ALA A 98 4.98 -7.83 -18.08
CA ALA A 98 5.28 -6.45 -17.72
C ALA A 98 6.70 -6.04 -18.17
N GLU A 99 6.83 -4.96 -18.96
CA GLU A 99 8.12 -4.37 -19.32
C GLU A 99 8.94 -4.07 -18.05
N PRO A 100 10.27 -4.28 -18.05
CA PRO A 100 11.12 -3.90 -16.92
C PRO A 100 10.89 -2.43 -16.53
N ILE A 101 10.99 -2.15 -15.23
CA ILE A 101 11.05 -0.77 -14.76
C ILE A 101 12.50 -0.31 -14.97
N ASP A 102 12.70 0.66 -15.86
CA ASP A 102 14.03 1.15 -16.25
C ASP A 102 14.65 2.10 -15.20
N ASP A 103 13.83 2.68 -14.33
CA ASP A 103 14.24 3.58 -13.26
C ASP A 103 14.36 2.83 -11.92
N PRO A 104 15.57 2.65 -11.38
CA PRO A 104 15.80 1.89 -10.15
C PRO A 104 15.12 2.52 -8.92
N ASP A 105 14.84 3.82 -8.93
CA ASP A 105 14.23 4.52 -7.80
C ASP A 105 12.68 4.47 -7.90
N ASN A 106 12.13 4.30 -9.10
CA ASN A 106 10.69 4.20 -9.33
C ASN A 106 10.16 2.77 -9.15
N LEU A 107 10.18 2.28 -7.91
CA LEU A 107 9.88 0.88 -7.53
C LEU A 107 8.56 0.30 -8.07
N PHE A 108 7.59 1.16 -8.41
CA PHE A 108 6.25 0.80 -8.86
C PHE A 108 5.93 1.23 -10.31
N GLY A 109 6.86 1.90 -11.00
CA GLY A 109 6.60 2.46 -12.34
C GLY A 109 5.52 3.54 -12.34
N PHE A 110 5.49 4.38 -11.30
CA PHE A 110 4.56 5.51 -11.19
C PHE A 110 4.74 6.48 -12.37
N ALA A 111 3.63 6.85 -12.98
CA ALA A 111 3.54 7.89 -13.98
C ALA A 111 2.27 8.70 -13.75
N THR A 112 2.32 10.00 -14.06
CA THR A 112 1.19 10.91 -13.90
C THR A 112 1.01 11.85 -15.10
N THR A 113 -0.23 12.24 -15.34
CA THR A 113 -0.59 13.28 -16.32
C THR A 113 -1.48 14.34 -15.68
N PHE A 114 -1.32 15.59 -16.11
CA PHE A 114 -2.16 16.72 -15.75
C PHE A 114 -2.77 17.30 -17.02
N ASN A 115 -4.11 17.33 -17.10
CA ASN A 115 -4.86 17.74 -18.29
C ASN A 115 -4.38 17.04 -19.58
N GLY A 116 -4.06 15.74 -19.47
CA GLY A 116 -3.59 14.90 -20.57
C GLY A 116 -2.12 15.07 -20.96
N ALA A 117 -1.38 16.00 -20.33
CA ALA A 117 0.06 16.15 -20.53
C ALA A 117 0.84 15.38 -19.45
N PRO A 118 1.90 14.63 -19.81
CA PRO A 118 2.78 14.01 -18.82
C PRO A 118 3.41 15.03 -17.89
N VAL A 119 3.53 14.69 -16.62
CA VAL A 119 4.22 15.52 -15.62
C VAL A 119 5.44 14.78 -15.09
N ASP A 120 6.55 15.52 -14.97
CA ASP A 120 7.75 15.06 -14.30
C ASP A 120 7.58 15.23 -12.78
N ALA A 121 7.41 14.12 -12.07
CA ALA A 121 7.13 14.10 -10.64
C ALA A 121 8.42 13.81 -9.85
N GLU A 122 8.67 14.61 -8.81
CA GLU A 122 9.81 14.43 -7.92
C GLU A 122 9.50 13.33 -6.88
N LEU A 123 10.36 12.32 -6.79
CA LEU A 123 10.26 11.25 -5.79
C LEU A 123 10.91 11.67 -4.47
N HIS A 124 10.16 11.54 -3.38
CA HIS A 124 10.60 11.77 -2.01
C HIS A 124 10.50 10.46 -1.22
N GLN A 125 11.62 10.03 -0.63
CA GLN A 125 11.70 8.80 0.14
C GLN A 125 12.22 9.02 1.55
N TYR A 126 11.58 8.38 2.51
CA TYR A 126 11.92 8.44 3.93
C TYR A 126 11.78 7.07 4.57
N VAL A 127 12.64 6.80 5.55
CA VAL A 127 12.63 5.57 6.33
C VAL A 127 12.15 5.84 7.74
N PHE A 128 11.15 5.07 8.17
CA PHE A 128 10.58 5.15 9.49
C PHE A 128 10.68 3.81 10.22
N ASN A 129 10.77 3.88 11.54
CA ASN A 129 10.41 2.75 12.40
C ASN A 129 9.69 3.29 13.63
N ASN A 130 8.53 2.72 13.96
CA ASN A 130 7.65 3.24 15.02
C ASN A 130 7.38 4.76 14.89
N ASN A 131 7.18 5.25 13.66
CA ASN A 131 7.00 6.66 13.30
C ASN A 131 8.18 7.61 13.64
N ILE A 132 9.38 7.08 13.89
CA ILE A 132 10.61 7.86 14.01
C ILE A 132 11.37 7.81 12.69
N ASP A 133 11.74 8.97 12.14
CA ASP A 133 12.52 9.11 10.90
C ASP A 133 14.00 8.73 11.14
N TYR A 134 14.47 7.72 10.41
CA TYR A 134 15.85 7.23 10.42
C TYR A 134 16.55 7.38 9.06
N THR A 135 15.97 8.16 8.13
CA THR A 135 16.48 8.34 6.76
C THR A 135 17.95 8.78 6.74
N LYS A 136 18.29 9.80 7.55
CA LYS A 136 19.67 10.31 7.64
C LYS A 136 20.64 9.28 8.22
N LEU A 137 20.19 8.43 9.14
CA LEU A 137 21.02 7.39 9.74
C LEU A 137 21.43 6.37 8.68
N LEU A 138 20.46 5.81 7.94
CA LEU A 138 20.76 4.80 6.91
C LEU A 138 21.63 5.38 5.79
N ARG A 139 21.33 6.60 5.32
CA ARG A 139 22.17 7.28 4.31
C ARG A 139 23.61 7.46 4.78
N ASN A 140 23.83 7.84 6.03
CA ASN A 140 25.18 8.03 6.58
C ASN A 140 25.95 6.70 6.71
N LEU A 141 25.23 5.59 6.93
CA LEU A 141 25.81 4.23 6.97
C LEU A 141 26.00 3.63 5.58
N GLY A 142 25.56 4.30 4.51
CA GLY A 142 25.60 3.78 3.14
C GLY A 142 24.64 2.60 2.91
N VAL A 143 23.61 2.47 3.75
CA VAL A 143 22.55 1.46 3.60
C VAL A 143 21.44 2.04 2.71
N PRO A 144 21.04 1.36 1.61
CA PRO A 144 19.88 1.76 0.81
C PRO A 144 18.60 1.89 1.65
N LEU A 145 17.64 2.69 1.17
CA LEU A 145 16.41 2.94 1.93
C LEU A 145 15.38 1.83 1.75
N GLU A 146 15.49 1.06 0.66
CA GLU A 146 14.69 -0.13 0.37
C GLU A 146 15.00 -1.21 1.40
N PRO A 147 14.00 -1.72 2.15
CA PRO A 147 14.22 -2.76 3.17
C PRO A 147 14.37 -4.17 2.57
N PHE A 148 14.81 -4.29 1.32
CA PHE A 148 14.84 -5.54 0.57
C PHE A 148 15.92 -5.53 -0.52
N GLY A 149 16.19 -6.69 -1.10
CA GLY A 149 17.08 -6.86 -2.24
C GLY A 149 18.57 -6.94 -1.87
N ASP A 150 19.36 -7.46 -2.80
CA ASP A 150 20.78 -7.79 -2.58
C ASP A 150 21.61 -6.57 -2.18
N ALA A 151 21.31 -5.39 -2.74
CA ALA A 151 22.04 -4.17 -2.42
C ALA A 151 21.93 -3.78 -0.93
N THR A 152 20.74 -3.95 -0.34
CA THR A 152 20.51 -3.68 1.08
C THR A 152 21.16 -4.74 1.95
N SER A 153 20.98 -6.02 1.61
CA SER A 153 21.61 -7.14 2.32
C SER A 153 23.14 -7.02 2.34
N ASP A 154 23.74 -6.73 1.18
CA ASP A 154 25.20 -6.53 1.03
C ASP A 154 25.72 -5.31 1.80
N ALA A 155 24.94 -4.23 1.88
CA ALA A 155 25.31 -3.04 2.65
C ALA A 155 25.29 -3.33 4.15
N LEU A 156 24.24 -4.01 4.63
CA LEU A 156 24.11 -4.40 6.04
C LEU A 156 25.21 -5.38 6.46
N ALA A 157 25.55 -6.36 5.62
CA ALA A 157 26.60 -7.34 5.90
C ALA A 157 28.02 -6.72 6.01
N LYS A 158 28.22 -5.50 5.51
CA LYS A 158 29.49 -4.76 5.56
C LYS A 158 29.61 -3.84 6.78
N LEU A 159 28.54 -3.63 7.53
CA LEU A 159 28.56 -2.80 8.73
C LEU A 159 29.42 -3.44 9.82
N ASP A 160 30.05 -2.60 10.64
CA ASP A 160 30.76 -3.09 11.82
C ASP A 160 29.79 -3.48 12.94
N ALA A 161 30.31 -4.17 13.96
CA ALA A 161 29.49 -4.68 15.05
C ALA A 161 28.80 -3.58 15.88
N ASP A 162 29.40 -2.39 15.96
CA ASP A 162 28.85 -1.27 16.74
C ASP A 162 27.65 -0.65 15.99
N ASP A 163 27.76 -0.51 14.67
CA ASP A 163 26.67 -0.04 13.81
C ASP A 163 25.50 -1.02 13.80
N VAL A 164 25.77 -2.33 13.65
CA VAL A 164 24.71 -3.36 13.71
C VAL A 164 24.01 -3.34 15.07
N GLN A 165 24.76 -3.28 16.17
CA GLN A 165 24.18 -3.19 17.51
C GLN A 165 23.33 -1.93 17.69
N ASN A 166 23.76 -0.79 17.13
CA ASN A 166 22.99 0.44 17.17
C ASN A 166 21.67 0.31 16.39
N LEU A 167 21.71 -0.25 15.17
CA LEU A 167 20.49 -0.50 14.38
C LEU A 167 19.53 -1.46 15.09
N THR A 168 20.04 -2.54 15.70
CA THR A 168 19.22 -3.47 16.50
C THR A 168 18.58 -2.76 17.69
N ARG A 169 19.33 -1.93 18.42
CA ARG A 169 18.80 -1.14 19.56
C ARG A 169 17.70 -0.17 19.13
N LEU A 170 17.78 0.38 17.92
CA LEU A 170 16.77 1.25 17.33
C LEU A 170 15.58 0.47 16.73
N GLY A 171 15.63 -0.87 16.76
CA GLY A 171 14.64 -1.76 16.18
C GLY A 171 14.60 -1.74 14.66
N LEU A 172 15.65 -1.23 14.00
CA LEU A 172 15.72 -1.13 12.54
C LEU A 172 16.11 -2.45 11.89
N VAL A 173 16.80 -3.33 12.62
CA VAL A 173 17.17 -4.65 12.13
C VAL A 173 17.06 -5.69 13.25
N PHE A 174 16.93 -6.96 12.87
CA PHE A 174 17.23 -8.08 13.77
C PHE A 174 18.20 -9.05 13.11
N SER A 175 18.97 -9.77 13.92
CA SER A 175 19.87 -10.82 13.45
C SER A 175 19.14 -12.16 13.47
N TYR A 176 19.10 -12.84 12.33
CA TYR A 176 18.57 -14.17 12.17
C TYR A 176 19.72 -15.17 12.09
N GLU A 177 19.80 -16.09 13.06
CA GLU A 177 20.80 -17.17 13.05
C GLU A 177 20.29 -18.36 12.23
N TYR A 178 21.10 -18.84 11.30
CA TYR A 178 20.84 -20.06 10.55
C TYR A 178 22.12 -20.90 10.42
N ASP A 179 21.99 -22.18 10.03
CA ASP A 179 23.13 -23.05 9.75
C ASP A 179 22.90 -23.77 8.41
N ALA A 180 23.67 -23.38 7.40
CA ALA A 180 23.64 -23.98 6.07
C ALA A 180 24.61 -25.18 5.93
N GLY A 181 25.10 -25.73 7.04
CA GLY A 181 26.08 -26.82 7.10
C GLY A 181 27.53 -26.35 7.29
N ASN A 182 27.76 -25.05 7.46
CA ASN A 182 29.06 -24.45 7.73
C ASN A 182 29.21 -23.90 9.16
N GLY A 183 28.20 -24.13 10.02
CA GLY A 183 28.10 -23.56 11.36
C GLY A 183 27.11 -22.39 11.40
N ALA A 184 26.99 -21.75 12.58
CA ALA A 184 26.10 -20.62 12.77
C ALA A 184 26.50 -19.42 11.88
N GLU A 185 25.61 -19.06 10.97
CA GLU A 185 25.63 -17.88 10.12
C GLU A 185 24.53 -16.91 10.59
N PHE A 186 24.72 -15.62 10.35
CA PHE A 186 23.78 -14.58 10.78
C PHE A 186 23.41 -13.66 9.63
N ASP A 187 22.12 -13.57 9.32
CA ASP A 187 21.58 -12.55 8.43
C ASP A 187 21.09 -11.35 9.22
N ILE A 188 21.29 -10.15 8.68
CA ILE A 188 20.74 -8.91 9.22
C ILE A 188 19.49 -8.58 8.42
N VAL A 189 18.34 -8.69 9.07
CA VAL A 189 17.04 -8.50 8.43
C VAL A 189 16.53 -7.09 8.69
N PRO A 190 16.21 -6.29 7.65
CA PRO A 190 15.56 -4.99 7.77
C PRO A 190 14.18 -5.08 8.43
N LEU A 191 13.89 -4.14 9.33
CA LEU A 191 12.60 -3.97 10.02
C LEU A 191 12.02 -2.57 9.86
N TRP A 192 12.57 -1.75 8.97
CA TRP A 192 12.08 -0.38 8.76
C TRP A 192 11.01 -0.31 7.66
N THR A 193 10.21 0.75 7.72
CA THR A 193 9.23 1.13 6.70
C THR A 193 9.85 2.14 5.75
N LEU A 194 9.87 1.84 4.46
CA LEU A 194 10.09 2.83 3.41
C LEU A 194 8.76 3.49 3.05
N ARG A 195 8.71 4.82 3.13
CA ARG A 195 7.61 5.64 2.63
C ARG A 195 8.08 6.43 1.42
N SER A 196 7.30 6.38 0.35
CA SER A 196 7.59 7.07 -0.91
C SER A 196 6.46 8.03 -1.26
N THR A 197 6.76 9.21 -1.80
CA THR A 197 5.77 10.19 -2.24
C THR A 197 6.27 10.88 -3.49
N TYR A 198 5.43 10.93 -4.53
CA TYR A 198 5.69 11.72 -5.72
C TYR A 198 5.06 13.10 -5.58
N SER A 199 5.75 14.16 -5.99
CA SER A 199 5.18 15.51 -5.97
C SER A 199 5.47 16.30 -7.24
N TRP A 200 4.53 17.15 -7.64
CA TRP A 200 4.70 18.05 -8.77
C TRP A 200 3.90 19.34 -8.58
N GLU A 201 4.35 20.43 -9.19
CA GLU A 201 3.56 21.67 -9.23
C GLU A 201 2.55 21.64 -10.37
N ALA A 202 1.34 22.10 -10.11
CA ALA A 202 0.31 22.30 -11.11
C ALA A 202 -0.45 23.61 -10.87
N THR A 203 -0.97 24.18 -11.95
CA THR A 203 -1.85 25.35 -11.90
C THR A 203 -3.25 24.92 -12.32
N PHE A 204 -4.18 25.02 -11.38
CA PHE A 204 -5.59 24.70 -11.59
C PHE A 204 -6.31 26.00 -11.96
N GLU A 205 -6.62 26.16 -13.23
CA GLU A 205 -7.48 27.25 -13.73
C GLU A 205 -8.92 27.06 -13.19
N PRO A 206 -9.74 28.13 -13.12
CA PRO A 206 -11.15 28.02 -12.73
C PRO A 206 -11.89 26.92 -13.51
N GLY A 207 -12.56 26.02 -12.79
CA GLY A 207 -13.27 24.87 -13.36
C GLY A 207 -12.56 23.53 -13.16
N ILE A 208 -12.75 22.59 -14.10
CA ILE A 208 -12.30 21.20 -13.96
C ILE A 208 -10.90 21.00 -14.54
N SER A 209 -10.02 20.39 -13.75
CA SER A 209 -8.75 19.82 -14.19
C SER A 209 -8.76 18.30 -14.00
N ASN A 210 -8.07 17.59 -14.89
CA ASN A 210 -7.95 16.13 -14.86
C ASN A 210 -6.55 15.70 -14.45
N VAL A 211 -6.46 14.75 -13.53
CA VAL A 211 -5.21 14.12 -13.10
C VAL A 211 -5.35 12.63 -13.29
N VAL A 212 -4.37 11.97 -13.91
CA VAL A 212 -4.35 10.52 -14.05
C VAL A 212 -3.05 9.96 -13.53
N HIS A 213 -3.14 9.00 -12.63
CA HIS A 213 -2.00 8.22 -12.13
C HIS A 213 -2.07 6.79 -12.63
N THR A 214 -0.91 6.22 -12.94
CA THR A 214 -0.76 4.80 -13.24
C THR A 214 0.48 4.26 -12.55
N TYR A 215 0.36 3.08 -11.93
CA TYR A 215 1.49 2.35 -11.36
C TYR A 215 1.14 0.87 -11.24
N ARG A 216 2.14 0.02 -10.95
CA ARG A 216 1.93 -1.41 -10.67
C ARG A 216 1.77 -1.60 -9.17
N PRO A 217 0.76 -2.33 -8.67
CA PRO A 217 0.61 -2.54 -7.23
C PRO A 217 1.65 -3.51 -6.68
N SER A 218 1.93 -3.43 -5.38
CA SER A 218 2.54 -4.54 -4.65
C SER A 218 1.52 -5.66 -4.48
N VAL A 219 1.88 -6.87 -4.88
CA VAL A 219 1.00 -8.05 -4.79
C VAL A 219 1.61 -9.04 -3.80
N GLY A 220 1.23 -8.94 -2.53
CA GLY A 220 1.67 -9.95 -1.55
C GLY A 220 0.95 -11.27 -1.79
N GLY A 221 1.48 -12.37 -1.26
CA GLY A 221 0.85 -13.67 -1.46
C GLY A 221 1.43 -14.79 -0.60
N THR A 222 0.67 -15.87 -0.48
CA THR A 222 1.11 -17.16 0.09
C THR A 222 0.90 -18.27 -0.93
N VAL A 223 1.51 -19.43 -0.70
CA VAL A 223 1.49 -20.58 -1.62
C VAL A 223 0.22 -21.45 -1.52
N ALA A 224 -0.72 -21.08 -0.65
CA ALA A 224 -1.88 -21.91 -0.30
C ALA A 224 -3.09 -21.09 0.16
N THR A 225 -4.28 -21.69 0.12
CA THR A 225 -5.44 -21.19 0.86
C THR A 225 -5.38 -21.65 2.32
N THR A 226 -5.28 -20.69 3.23
CA THR A 226 -4.98 -20.83 4.65
C THR A 226 -6.10 -20.36 5.57
N PHE A 227 -7.07 -19.59 5.07
CA PHE A 227 -8.10 -18.96 5.92
C PHE A 227 -9.39 -19.76 6.07
N VAL A 228 -9.56 -20.88 5.34
CA VAL A 228 -10.79 -21.68 5.43
C VAL A 228 -10.88 -22.37 6.79
N PRO A 229 -11.93 -22.10 7.60
CA PRO A 229 -12.00 -22.59 8.97
C PRO A 229 -12.27 -24.09 9.00
N LYS A 230 -11.62 -24.78 9.94
CA LYS A 230 -11.80 -26.20 10.24
C LYS A 230 -12.66 -26.32 11.50
N GLU A 231 -13.67 -27.20 11.44
CA GLU A 231 -14.60 -27.39 12.56
C GLU A 231 -13.84 -27.84 13.82
N GLY A 232 -14.01 -27.10 14.92
CA GLY A 232 -13.38 -27.40 16.21
C GLY A 232 -11.93 -26.94 16.35
N ASP A 233 -11.40 -26.17 15.39
CA ASP A 233 -10.07 -25.56 15.45
C ASP A 233 -10.19 -24.04 15.66
N GLU A 234 -10.06 -23.62 16.92
CA GLU A 234 -10.18 -22.22 17.37
C GLU A 234 -9.22 -21.27 16.65
N TYR A 235 -8.00 -21.73 16.29
CA TYR A 235 -7.03 -20.91 15.58
C TYR A 235 -7.50 -20.63 14.15
N SER A 236 -8.01 -21.65 13.46
CA SER A 236 -8.55 -21.49 12.11
C SER A 236 -9.81 -20.61 12.07
N GLU A 237 -10.64 -20.68 13.11
CA GLU A 237 -11.83 -19.83 13.26
C GLU A 237 -11.45 -18.37 13.51
N ALA A 238 -10.45 -18.12 14.36
CA ALA A 238 -9.91 -16.78 14.59
C ALA A 238 -9.31 -16.18 13.31
N ARG A 239 -8.49 -16.96 12.57
CA ARG A 239 -7.93 -16.55 11.27
C ARG A 239 -9.03 -16.24 10.27
N TYR A 240 -10.07 -17.08 10.18
CA TYR A 240 -11.21 -16.81 9.30
C TYR A 240 -11.91 -15.49 9.66
N ALA A 241 -12.13 -15.23 10.95
CA ALA A 241 -12.74 -13.98 11.40
C ALA A 241 -11.90 -12.74 11.03
N GLU A 242 -10.57 -12.83 11.08
CA GLU A 242 -9.67 -11.78 10.59
C GLU A 242 -9.84 -11.54 9.08
N TYR A 243 -9.93 -12.60 8.28
CA TYR A 243 -10.15 -12.50 6.82
C TYR A 243 -11.53 -11.93 6.49
N VAL A 244 -12.58 -12.31 7.22
CA VAL A 244 -13.92 -11.71 7.07
C VAL A 244 -13.87 -10.22 7.37
N LYS A 245 -13.19 -9.81 8.46
CA LYS A 245 -13.05 -8.40 8.80
C LYS A 245 -12.25 -7.61 7.77
N LYS A 246 -11.15 -8.18 7.28
CA LYS A 246 -10.19 -7.51 6.40
C LYS A 246 -10.68 -7.45 4.95
N TYR A 247 -11.12 -8.58 4.39
CA TYR A 247 -11.45 -8.74 2.97
C TYR A 247 -12.94 -8.92 2.69
N CYS A 248 -13.80 -8.85 3.72
CA CYS A 248 -15.25 -9.08 3.61
C CYS A 248 -15.58 -10.40 2.94
N VAL A 249 -14.87 -11.47 3.33
CA VAL A 249 -15.13 -12.83 2.87
C VAL A 249 -16.58 -13.21 3.15
N GLU A 250 -17.34 -13.43 2.09
CA GLU A 250 -18.75 -13.81 2.14
C GLU A 250 -18.94 -15.34 2.16
N ASP A 251 -20.08 -15.78 2.68
CA ASP A 251 -20.44 -17.21 2.76
C ASP A 251 -20.48 -17.89 1.39
N ASN A 252 -20.82 -17.16 0.32
CA ASN A 252 -20.86 -17.67 -1.05
C ASN A 252 -19.45 -18.04 -1.56
N LEU A 253 -18.42 -17.26 -1.21
CA LEU A 253 -17.03 -17.47 -1.56
C LEU A 253 -16.51 -18.69 -0.81
N LEU A 254 -16.77 -18.76 0.50
CA LEU A 254 -16.42 -19.91 1.32
C LEU A 254 -17.10 -21.20 0.81
N ALA A 255 -18.38 -21.13 0.45
CA ALA A 255 -19.10 -22.26 -0.12
C ALA A 255 -18.54 -22.69 -1.49
N THR A 256 -18.08 -21.74 -2.30
CA THR A 256 -17.42 -22.01 -3.59
C THR A 256 -16.09 -22.73 -3.37
N LEU A 257 -15.27 -22.25 -2.44
CA LEU A 257 -14.00 -22.89 -2.08
C LEU A 257 -14.20 -24.32 -1.57
N ARG A 258 -15.14 -24.53 -0.63
CA ARG A 258 -15.47 -25.85 -0.09
C ARG A 258 -15.88 -26.86 -1.17
N LYS A 259 -16.58 -26.42 -2.22
CA LYS A 259 -16.96 -27.27 -3.37
C LYS A 259 -15.77 -27.64 -4.25
N GLN A 260 -14.73 -26.81 -4.27
CA GLN A 260 -13.49 -27.07 -5.00
C GLN A 260 -12.41 -27.70 -4.13
N GLY A 261 -12.75 -28.13 -2.91
CA GLY A 261 -11.83 -28.86 -2.05
C GLY A 261 -11.25 -30.07 -2.77
N VAL A 262 -9.93 -30.22 -2.72
CA VAL A 262 -9.21 -31.35 -3.28
C VAL A 262 -8.72 -32.25 -2.16
N THR A 263 -8.75 -33.57 -2.42
CA THR A 263 -8.12 -34.55 -1.54
C THR A 263 -6.68 -34.77 -2.03
N GLN A 264 -5.75 -33.94 -1.58
CA GLN A 264 -4.32 -34.14 -1.81
C GLN A 264 -3.57 -34.31 -0.49
N ASP A 265 -2.57 -35.18 -0.49
CA ASP A 265 -1.52 -35.17 0.53
C ASP A 265 -0.62 -33.96 0.25
N GLY A 266 -0.79 -32.86 0.99
CA GLY A 266 -0.06 -31.60 0.74
C GLY A 266 -0.43 -30.45 1.69
N TRP A 267 0.15 -29.27 1.42
CA TRP A 267 0.01 -28.07 2.28
C TRP A 267 -1.32 -27.31 2.11
N THR A 268 -2.11 -27.59 1.07
CA THR A 268 -3.42 -26.96 0.82
C THR A 268 -4.48 -27.98 0.40
N ASN A 269 -5.71 -27.79 0.88
CA ASN A 269 -6.89 -28.57 0.48
C ASN A 269 -7.68 -27.91 -0.66
N TYR A 270 -7.14 -26.84 -1.27
CA TYR A 270 -7.82 -26.05 -2.29
C TYR A 270 -6.90 -25.76 -3.47
N PRO A 271 -7.41 -25.77 -4.71
CA PRO A 271 -6.65 -25.50 -5.93
C PRO A 271 -6.44 -23.99 -6.15
N TYR A 272 -6.16 -23.28 -5.07
CA TYR A 272 -5.99 -21.84 -5.04
C TYR A 272 -4.82 -21.46 -4.14
N TYR A 273 -4.16 -20.37 -4.49
CA TYR A 273 -3.22 -19.66 -3.63
C TYR A 273 -3.71 -18.23 -3.41
N GLU A 274 -3.33 -17.63 -2.29
CA GLU A 274 -3.81 -16.30 -1.90
C GLU A 274 -2.83 -15.24 -2.36
N ASN A 275 -3.36 -14.20 -2.99
CA ASN A 275 -2.69 -12.93 -3.17
C ASN A 275 -3.49 -11.82 -2.51
N TRP A 276 -2.82 -10.73 -2.12
CA TRP A 276 -3.45 -9.54 -1.59
C TRP A 276 -2.88 -8.26 -2.17
N ILE A 277 -3.77 -7.30 -2.37
CA ILE A 277 -3.46 -5.92 -2.76
C ILE A 277 -4.05 -5.01 -1.71
N SER A 278 -3.24 -4.09 -1.19
CA SER A 278 -3.67 -3.04 -0.28
C SER A 278 -3.61 -1.70 -1.01
N TYR A 279 -4.67 -0.90 -0.94
CA TYR A 279 -4.75 0.42 -1.54
C TYR A 279 -5.21 1.43 -0.50
N ILE A 280 -4.47 2.54 -0.37
CA ILE A 280 -4.78 3.59 0.59
C ILE A 280 -5.81 4.51 -0.04
N TRP A 281 -7.05 4.52 0.46
CA TRP A 281 -8.12 5.40 -0.02
C TRP A 281 -8.56 6.45 1.01
N SER A 282 -8.15 6.28 2.28
CA SER A 282 -8.67 7.02 3.42
C SER A 282 -8.36 8.52 3.38
N THR A 283 -7.34 8.95 2.64
CA THR A 283 -6.90 10.35 2.63
C THR A 283 -7.43 11.18 1.47
N GLY A 284 -8.36 10.64 0.68
CA GLY A 284 -9.26 11.48 -0.14
C GLY A 284 -9.96 12.58 0.70
N ASN A 285 -10.03 12.39 2.03
CA ASN A 285 -10.49 13.37 3.02
C ASN A 285 -9.61 14.62 3.18
N ASN A 286 -8.42 14.69 2.58
CA ASN A 286 -7.56 15.88 2.64
C ASN A 286 -7.95 16.97 1.62
N TRP A 287 -8.93 16.71 0.76
CA TRP A 287 -9.51 17.71 -0.15
C TRP A 287 -10.75 18.38 0.47
N SER A 288 -11.17 19.50 -0.12
CA SER A 288 -12.32 20.26 0.36
C SER A 288 -13.62 19.46 0.23
N GLY A 289 -14.07 18.81 1.30
CA GLY A 289 -15.34 18.07 1.34
C GLY A 289 -15.25 16.62 0.87
N SER A 290 -16.40 16.01 0.61
CA SER A 290 -16.50 14.64 0.09
C SER A 290 -16.04 14.52 -1.35
N ILE A 291 -15.69 13.30 -1.75
CA ILE A 291 -15.51 12.94 -3.15
C ILE A 291 -16.89 12.98 -3.82
N GLY A 292 -17.10 13.90 -4.76
CA GLY A 292 -18.42 14.12 -5.36
C GLY A 292 -18.99 12.86 -6.01
N LYS A 293 -18.21 12.20 -6.87
CA LYS A 293 -18.52 10.87 -7.43
C LYS A 293 -17.32 9.95 -7.29
N PHE A 294 -17.53 8.80 -6.67
CA PHE A 294 -16.53 7.76 -6.51
C PHE A 294 -16.90 6.52 -7.31
N THR A 295 -15.94 5.96 -8.04
CA THR A 295 -16.05 4.66 -8.71
C THR A 295 -14.83 3.83 -8.35
N LEU A 296 -15.06 2.62 -7.83
CA LEU A 296 -14.02 1.60 -7.66
C LEU A 296 -14.33 0.45 -8.61
N THR A 297 -13.35 0.07 -9.43
CA THR A 297 -13.37 -1.12 -10.28
C THR A 297 -12.21 -2.04 -9.91
N VAL A 298 -12.52 -3.25 -9.43
CA VAL A 298 -11.56 -4.31 -9.12
C VAL A 298 -11.60 -5.36 -10.22
N ASP A 299 -10.45 -5.64 -10.83
CA ASP A 299 -10.27 -6.69 -11.83
C ASP A 299 -9.46 -7.85 -11.24
N LYS A 300 -10.03 -9.06 -11.22
CA LYS A 300 -9.36 -10.25 -10.70
C LYS A 300 -8.41 -10.92 -11.70
N GLY A 301 -8.21 -10.33 -12.88
CA GLY A 301 -7.22 -10.73 -13.90
C GLY A 301 -7.64 -11.93 -14.76
N SER A 302 -8.09 -13.03 -14.16
CA SER A 302 -8.53 -14.23 -14.88
C SER A 302 -9.94 -14.63 -14.49
N THR A 303 -10.73 -15.19 -15.41
CA THR A 303 -12.09 -15.70 -15.13
C THR A 303 -12.09 -16.85 -14.12
N ASP A 304 -10.96 -17.54 -13.97
CA ASP A 304 -10.77 -18.67 -13.04
C ASP A 304 -10.48 -18.26 -11.59
N ASN A 305 -9.97 -17.04 -11.38
CA ASN A 305 -9.65 -16.52 -10.05
C ASN A 305 -10.93 -16.22 -9.25
N LEU A 306 -10.82 -16.12 -7.94
CA LEU A 306 -11.86 -15.55 -7.08
C LEU A 306 -11.35 -14.26 -6.44
N VAL A 307 -12.26 -13.41 -5.99
CA VAL A 307 -11.91 -12.13 -5.38
C VAL A 307 -12.85 -11.83 -4.21
N SER A 308 -12.31 -11.20 -3.17
CA SER A 308 -13.06 -10.68 -2.02
C SER A 308 -12.48 -9.33 -1.62
N PHE A 309 -13.34 -8.34 -1.43
CA PHE A 309 -12.94 -7.03 -0.90
C PHE A 309 -14.16 -6.36 -0.28
N CYS A 310 -13.89 -5.41 0.60
CA CYS A 310 -14.95 -4.64 1.25
C CYS A 310 -15.41 -3.49 0.37
N GLY A 311 -16.68 -3.51 -0.03
CA GLY A 311 -17.31 -2.45 -0.80
C GLY A 311 -18.83 -2.46 -0.61
N GLU A 312 -19.47 -1.34 -0.91
CA GLU A 312 -20.93 -1.20 -0.84
C GLU A 312 -21.55 -1.47 -2.22
N ASP A 313 -22.63 -2.26 -2.27
CA ASP A 313 -23.37 -2.56 -3.50
C ASP A 313 -22.50 -3.00 -4.70
N VAL A 314 -21.45 -3.79 -4.42
CA VAL A 314 -20.51 -4.30 -5.43
C VAL A 314 -21.24 -5.14 -6.47
N LYS A 315 -21.08 -4.79 -7.74
CA LYS A 315 -21.69 -5.50 -8.88
C LYS A 315 -20.61 -6.06 -9.78
N LYS A 316 -20.80 -7.30 -10.23
CA LYS A 316 -20.01 -7.84 -11.35
C LYS A 316 -20.42 -7.16 -12.64
N ILE A 317 -19.50 -6.44 -13.29
CA ILE A 317 -19.74 -5.66 -14.52
C ILE A 317 -19.10 -6.28 -15.77
N GLY A 318 -18.21 -7.26 -15.60
CA GLY A 318 -17.58 -8.00 -16.69
C GLY A 318 -17.12 -9.39 -16.26
N PRO A 319 -16.41 -10.14 -17.13
CA PRO A 319 -15.96 -11.50 -16.80
C PRO A 319 -15.08 -11.57 -15.54
N THR A 320 -14.23 -10.56 -15.35
CA THR A 320 -13.25 -10.44 -14.26
C THR A 320 -13.43 -9.19 -13.40
N THR A 321 -14.29 -8.26 -13.79
CA THR A 321 -14.41 -6.94 -13.18
C THR A 321 -15.65 -6.79 -12.29
N PHE A 322 -15.43 -6.15 -11.14
CA PHE A 322 -16.41 -5.85 -10.11
C PHE A 322 -16.35 -4.36 -9.80
N GLN A 323 -17.49 -3.70 -9.68
CA GLN A 323 -17.56 -2.25 -9.50
C GLN A 323 -18.49 -1.88 -8.35
N MET A 324 -18.08 -0.89 -7.58
CA MET A 324 -18.97 -0.09 -6.73
C MET A 324 -18.91 1.37 -7.14
N THR A 325 -20.01 2.08 -6.89
CA THR A 325 -20.12 3.52 -7.15
C THR A 325 -20.77 4.20 -5.96
N ALA A 326 -20.30 5.38 -5.60
CA ALA A 326 -20.87 6.20 -4.55
C ALA A 326 -20.91 7.68 -4.96
N THR A 327 -21.75 8.46 -4.31
CA THR A 327 -21.86 9.91 -4.46
C THR A 327 -21.71 10.57 -3.10
N ASP A 328 -21.11 11.76 -3.05
CA ASP A 328 -20.77 12.45 -1.80
C ASP A 328 -20.03 11.52 -0.83
N TRP A 329 -19.08 10.76 -1.39
CA TRP A 329 -18.44 9.65 -0.72
C TRP A 329 -17.32 10.14 0.20
N TRP A 330 -17.30 9.56 1.40
CA TRP A 330 -16.26 9.75 2.38
C TRP A 330 -15.50 8.43 2.51
N PRO A 331 -14.22 8.39 2.11
CA PRO A 331 -13.36 7.25 2.43
C PRO A 331 -13.43 6.89 3.91
N PRO A 332 -13.54 5.60 4.25
CA PRO A 332 -13.62 5.18 5.64
C PRO A 332 -12.33 5.55 6.39
N TYR A 333 -12.49 6.14 7.57
CA TYR A 333 -11.38 6.49 8.45
C TYR A 333 -10.74 5.22 9.03
N ASP A 334 -9.40 5.17 9.13
CA ASP A 334 -8.60 4.05 9.65
C ASP A 334 -8.86 2.68 8.99
N ARG A 335 -9.35 2.67 7.75
CA ARG A 335 -9.59 1.42 7.01
C ARG A 335 -9.20 1.60 5.57
N GLU A 336 -8.15 0.93 5.16
CA GLU A 336 -7.75 0.89 3.75
C GLU A 336 -8.48 -0.19 2.97
N LEU A 337 -8.42 -0.08 1.64
CA LEU A 337 -8.99 -1.08 0.75
C LEU A 337 -8.05 -2.28 0.70
N GLU A 338 -8.58 -3.43 1.08
CA GLU A 338 -7.85 -4.70 1.11
C GLU A 338 -8.56 -5.68 0.17
N ILE A 339 -7.84 -6.16 -0.84
CA ILE A 339 -8.36 -7.05 -1.87
C ILE A 339 -7.68 -8.40 -1.73
N LEU A 340 -8.46 -9.45 -1.43
CA LEU A 340 -8.03 -10.84 -1.49
C LEU A 340 -8.31 -11.40 -2.88
N LEU A 341 -7.28 -11.91 -3.52
CA LEU A 341 -7.34 -12.66 -4.76
C LEU A 341 -7.04 -14.12 -4.47
N LEU A 342 -7.88 -15.03 -4.95
CA LEU A 342 -7.61 -16.46 -4.91
C LEU A 342 -7.29 -16.90 -6.32
N ASN A 343 -6.00 -17.00 -6.59
CA ASN A 343 -5.50 -17.35 -7.90
C ASN A 343 -5.56 -18.86 -8.06
N LYS A 344 -6.17 -19.31 -9.15
CA LYS A 344 -6.32 -20.74 -9.39
C LYS A 344 -4.95 -21.33 -9.75
N VAL A 345 -4.62 -22.45 -9.13
CA VAL A 345 -3.44 -23.23 -9.51
C VAL A 345 -3.74 -23.84 -10.88
N GLU A 346 -2.89 -23.57 -11.87
CA GLU A 346 -2.99 -24.24 -13.17
C GLU A 346 -2.72 -25.73 -12.99
N ALA A 347 -3.54 -26.57 -13.61
CA ALA A 347 -3.30 -28.01 -13.61
C ALA A 347 -2.11 -28.29 -14.54
N GLU A 348 -1.05 -28.93 -14.02
CA GLU A 348 0.06 -29.44 -14.81
C GLU A 348 -0.37 -30.44 -15.89
#